data_AF-A0A939VCW6-F1
#
_entry.id   AF-A0A939VCW6-F1
#
_cell.length_a   1.000
_cell.length_b   1.000
_cell.length_c   1.000
_cell.angle_alpha   90.00
_cell.angle_beta   90.00
_cell.angle_gamma   90.00
#
_symmetry.space_group_name_H-M   'P 1'
#
loop_
_entity.id
_entity.type
_entity.pdbx_description
1 polymer ?
#
loop_
_entity_poly.entity_id
_entity_poly.type
_entity_poly.pdbx_seq_one_letter_code
_entity_poly.pdbx_strand_id
1 'polypeptide(L)'
;TLRDYEIQPGGQFRLEDVPSQLAASYGMGLRFNMGYFILRFDLGMKAINPAFEEDEDEHYPIFHPRFSRDYAFHFAIGLPF
;
A
#
# COMPACT_ATOMS: atom_id res chain seq x y z
N THR A 1 -13.69 -12.54 12.97
CA THR A 1 -14.89 -12.89 13.76
C THR A 1 -14.85 -12.17 15.10
N LEU A 2 -15.99 -11.84 15.73
CA LEU A 2 -15.98 -11.26 17.09
C LEU A 2 -15.65 -12.30 18.17
N ARG A 3 -15.92 -13.57 17.88
CA ARG A 3 -15.61 -14.71 18.75
C ARG A 3 -14.28 -15.32 18.39
N ASP A 4 -13.54 -15.70 19.42
CA ASP A 4 -12.36 -16.53 19.31
C ASP A 4 -12.79 -17.97 19.01
N TYR A 5 -12.22 -18.55 17.97
CA TYR A 5 -12.47 -19.92 17.55
C TYR A 5 -11.12 -20.61 17.44
N GLU A 6 -10.91 -21.69 18.21
CA GLU A 6 -9.65 -22.46 18.18
C GLU A 6 -9.29 -22.98 16.78
N ILE A 7 -10.29 -23.17 15.91
CA ILE A 7 -10.09 -23.62 14.52
C ILE A 7 -9.59 -22.52 13.57
N GLN A 8 -9.55 -21.25 14.02
CA GLN A 8 -9.20 -20.10 13.19
C GLN A 8 -8.34 -19.09 14.00
N PRO A 9 -7.14 -19.50 14.43
CA PRO A 9 -6.23 -18.63 15.18
C PRO A 9 -5.86 -17.38 14.37
N GLY A 10 -5.91 -16.21 15.02
CA GLY A 10 -5.68 -14.90 14.37
C GLY A 10 -6.87 -14.35 13.57
N GLY A 11 -7.98 -15.09 13.46
CA GLY A 11 -9.19 -14.64 12.77
C GLY A 11 -10.10 -13.74 13.60
N GLN A 12 -9.79 -13.55 14.89
CA GLN A 12 -10.58 -12.70 15.78
C GLN A 12 -10.31 -11.22 15.51
N PHE A 13 -11.38 -10.44 15.33
CA PHE A 13 -11.29 -8.99 15.17
C PHE A 13 -11.19 -8.34 16.55
N ARG A 14 -10.03 -7.78 16.87
CA ARG A 14 -9.79 -6.99 18.08
C ARG A 14 -9.58 -5.54 17.69
N LEU A 15 -10.25 -4.63 18.39
CA LEU A 15 -10.12 -3.18 18.14
C LEU A 15 -8.71 -2.66 18.42
N GLU A 16 -7.97 -3.35 19.29
CA GLU A 16 -6.58 -3.05 19.63
C GLU A 16 -5.60 -3.30 18.47
N ASP A 17 -5.92 -4.27 17.60
CA ASP A 17 -5.05 -4.70 16.47
C ASP A 17 -5.39 -3.95 15.16
N VAL A 18 -6.42 -3.11 15.15
CA VAL A 18 -6.85 -2.35 13.97
C VAL A 18 -5.76 -1.41 13.42
N PRO A 19 -4.99 -0.68 14.26
CA PRO A 19 -3.96 0.23 13.76
C PRO A 19 -2.82 -0.50 13.05
N SER A 20 -2.43 -1.69 13.51
CA SER A 20 -1.34 -2.48 12.92
C SER A 20 -1.76 -3.31 11.72
N GLN A 21 -3.06 -3.59 11.58
CA GLN A 21 -3.62 -4.21 10.38
C GLN A 21 -3.89 -3.20 9.24
N LEU A 22 -3.70 -1.90 9.47
CA LEU A 22 -3.99 -0.87 8.49
C LEU A 22 -2.83 -0.69 7.49
N ALA A 23 -3.05 -1.08 6.24
CA ALA A 23 -2.12 -0.76 5.16
C ALA A 23 -2.23 0.71 4.75
N ALA A 24 -1.09 1.41 4.70
CA ALA A 24 -1.00 2.78 4.24
C ALA A 24 0.09 2.92 3.17
N SER A 25 -0.12 3.80 2.21
CA SER A 25 0.85 4.11 1.16
C SER A 25 0.78 5.59 0.80
N TYR A 26 1.90 6.17 0.40
CA TYR A 26 1.99 7.53 -0.13
C TYR A 26 2.45 7.49 -1.58
N GLY A 27 2.10 8.49 -2.36
CA GLY A 27 2.46 8.52 -3.77
C GLY A 27 2.36 9.91 -4.36
N MET A 28 2.97 10.08 -5.52
CA MET A 28 2.93 11.30 -6.31
C MET A 28 2.66 10.94 -7.77
N GLY A 29 1.73 11.66 -8.40
CA GLY A 29 1.38 11.48 -9.80
C GLY A 29 1.59 12.76 -10.59
N LEU A 30 2.11 12.64 -11.81
CA LEU A 30 2.18 13.70 -12.80
C LEU A 30 1.25 13.38 -13.96
N ARG A 31 0.43 14.35 -14.36
CA ARG A 31 -0.47 14.24 -15.51
C ARG A 31 -0.18 15.35 -16.50
N PHE A 32 0.24 14.96 -17.69
CA PHE A 32 0.48 15.88 -18.80
C PHE A 32 -0.67 15.78 -19.80
N ASN A 33 -1.19 16.93 -20.19
CA ASN A 33 -2.22 17.04 -21.21
C ASN A 33 -1.63 17.74 -22.44
N MET A 34 -1.41 16.98 -23.50
CA MET A 34 -0.76 17.45 -24.73
C MET A 34 -1.77 17.70 -25.85
N GLY A 35 -3.05 17.89 -25.51
CA GLY A 35 -4.13 18.12 -26.47
C GLY A 35 -4.70 16.83 -27.05
N TYR A 36 -3.89 16.07 -27.81
CA TYR A 36 -4.34 14.82 -28.45
C TYR A 36 -4.07 13.56 -27.62
N PHE A 37 -3.17 13.57 -26.65
CA PHE A 37 -3.01 12.42 -25.74
C PHE A 37 -2.63 12.88 -24.34
N ILE A 38 -3.00 12.07 -23.36
CA ILE A 38 -2.72 12.29 -21.94
C ILE A 38 -1.62 11.31 -21.54
N LEU A 39 -0.56 11.84 -20.92
CA LEU A 39 0.45 11.01 -20.26
C LEU A 39 0.25 11.08 -18.76
N ARG A 40 0.31 9.92 -18.10
CA ARG A 40 0.28 9.79 -16.66
C ARG A 40 1.48 9.01 -16.18
N PHE A 41 2.15 9.55 -15.17
CA PHE A 41 3.20 8.92 -14.41
C PHE A 41 2.75 8.89 -12.96
N ASP A 42 2.54 7.70 -12.41
CA ASP A 42 2.07 7.54 -11.04
C ASP A 42 3.14 6.76 -10.27
N LEU A 43 3.67 7.38 -9.22
CA LEU A 43 4.65 6.82 -8.30
C LEU A 43 3.97 6.54 -6.97
N GLY A 44 4.10 5.32 -6.45
CA GLY A 44 3.58 4.92 -5.15
C GLY A 44 4.66 4.25 -4.32
N MET A 45 4.63 4.50 -3.01
CA MET A 45 5.46 3.86 -2.01
C MET A 45 4.58 3.39 -0.86
N LYS A 46 4.78 2.16 -0.40
CA LYS A 46 4.13 1.66 0.82
C LYS A 46 4.70 2.41 2.03
N ALA A 47 3.81 2.73 2.97
CA ALA A 47 4.15 3.42 4.22
C ALA A 47 4.03 2.49 5.43
N ILE A 48 2.98 1.67 5.44
CA ILE A 48 2.72 0.64 6.45
C ILE A 48 2.35 -0.63 5.71
N ASN A 49 2.99 -1.74 6.08
CA ASN A 49 2.77 -3.03 5.46
C ASN A 49 2.34 -4.07 6.53
N PRO A 50 1.04 -4.28 6.74
CA PRO A 50 0.51 -5.16 7.78
C PRO A 50 0.70 -6.65 7.46
N ALA A 51 1.33 -6.98 6.33
CA ALA A 51 1.66 -8.36 5.95
C ALA A 51 2.88 -8.92 6.73
N PHE A 52 3.63 -8.05 7.40
CA PHE A 52 4.78 -8.37 8.25
C PHE A 52 4.41 -8.12 9.72
N GLU A 53 5.04 -8.86 10.64
CA GLU A 53 4.75 -8.70 12.08
C GLU A 53 5.18 -7.30 12.55
N GLU A 54 4.50 -6.72 13.56
CA GLU A 54 4.78 -5.36 14.05
C GLU A 54 6.25 -5.16 14.49
N ASP A 55 6.89 -6.23 14.97
CA ASP A 55 8.28 -6.24 15.42
C ASP A 55 9.31 -6.38 14.27
N GLU A 56 8.85 -6.61 13.04
CA GLU A 56 9.73 -6.67 11.87
C GLU A 56 9.99 -5.25 11.32
N ASP A 57 11.26 -4.93 11.04
CA ASP A 57 11.67 -3.66 10.41
C ASP A 57 10.92 -3.36 9.10
N GLU A 58 10.33 -4.40 8.50
CA GLU A 58 9.58 -4.37 7.25
C GLU A 58 8.12 -3.95 7.38
N HIS A 59 7.56 -3.88 8.60
CA HIS A 59 6.19 -3.42 8.88
C HIS A 59 6.02 -1.91 8.61
N TYR A 60 7.08 -1.14 8.84
CA TYR A 60 7.13 0.30 8.56
C TYR A 60 8.17 0.66 7.49
N PRO A 61 7.86 0.42 6.19
CA PRO A 61 8.71 0.84 5.09
C PRO A 61 9.05 2.34 5.05
N ILE A 62 8.33 3.20 5.79
CA ILE A 62 8.72 4.61 6.00
C ILE A 62 10.13 4.73 6.60
N PHE A 63 10.47 3.91 7.59
CA PHE A 63 11.74 4.00 8.31
C PHE A 63 12.83 3.15 7.68
N HIS A 64 12.47 2.00 7.09
CA HIS A 64 13.38 1.11 6.38
C HIS A 64 12.88 0.82 4.96
N PRO A 65 13.01 1.78 4.02
CA PRO A 65 12.43 1.65 2.70
C PRO A 65 13.15 0.58 1.87
N ARG A 66 12.40 -0.44 1.43
CA ARG A 66 12.87 -1.43 0.45
C ARG A 66 12.29 -1.15 -0.93
N PHE A 67 13.05 -0.42 -1.75
CA PHE A 67 12.65 -0.04 -3.11
C PHE A 67 12.30 -1.23 -4.02
N SER A 68 12.80 -2.44 -3.76
CA SER A 68 12.46 -3.62 -4.57
C SER A 68 11.03 -4.14 -4.33
N ARG A 69 10.41 -3.79 -3.20
CA ARG A 69 9.12 -4.35 -2.76
C ARG A 69 8.06 -3.27 -2.56
N ASP A 70 8.48 -2.11 -2.06
CA ASP A 70 7.58 -1.09 -1.55
C ASP A 70 7.31 0.01 -2.58
N TYR A 71 8.07 0.06 -3.67
CA TYR A 71 7.91 1.01 -4.76
C TYR A 71 7.04 0.44 -5.89
N ALA A 72 6.11 1.24 -6.38
CA ALA A 72 5.28 0.94 -7.53
C ALA A 72 5.30 2.12 -8.50
N PHE A 73 5.65 1.87 -9.75
CA PHE A 73 5.60 2.85 -10.83
C PHE A 73 4.61 2.41 -11.89
N HIS A 74 3.66 3.28 -12.20
CA HIS A 74 2.70 3.08 -13.26
C HIS A 74 2.86 4.18 -14.29
N PHE A 75 2.76 3.77 -15.56
CA PHE A 75 2.78 4.66 -16.70
C PHE A 75 1.56 4.36 -17.57
N ALA A 76 0.83 5.41 -17.94
CA ALA A 76 -0.34 5.27 -18.81
C ALA A 76 -0.37 6.35 -19.89
N ILE A 77 -0.82 5.93 -21.08
CA ILE A 77 -1.05 6.79 -22.24
C ILE A 77 -2.54 6.70 -22.58
N GLY A 78 -3.23 7.84 -22.60
CA GLY A 78 -4.64 7.93 -22.98
C GLY A 78 -4.81 8.66 -24.30
N LEU A 79 -5.59 8.09 -25.21
CA LEU A 79 -6.05 8.73 -26.45
C LEU A 79 -7.53 9.16 -26.29
N PRO A 80 -7.92 10.35 -26.74
CA PRO A 80 -9.31 10.77 -26.82
C PRO A 80 -9.99 9.98 -27.93
N PHE A 81 -11.13 9.38 -27.60
CA PHE A 81 -12.04 8.76 -28.57
C PHE A 81 -12.81 9.81 -29.36
#